data_AF-A0A945Y2L1-F1
#
_entry.id   AF-A0A945Y2L1-F1
#
_cell.length_a   1.000
_cell.length_b   1.000
_cell.length_c   1.000
_cell.angle_alpha   90.00
_cell.angle_beta   90.00
_cell.angle_gamma   90.00
#
_symmetry.space_group_name_H-M   'P 1'
#
loop_
_entity.id
_entity.type
_entity.pdbx_description
1 polymer ?
#
loop_
_entity_poly.entity_id
_entity_poly.type
_entity_poly.pdbx_seq_one_letter_code
_entity_poly.pdbx_strand_id
1 'polypeptide(L)'
;FIDFDRDIERGTSLAFKVDFRDSDEFVQSCYMDNRLGVWNCLEVAKTLENGIIVFSSWEEHGGGSVGYLGRFIQEKYGVMQTLISDITWITKGVTHGNGCAISLRDSGIPRKSYVNKIIKIAKESEIPFQLEVEDAGGSDGNGLQKSDFPWDWCFVGSPEDNVHSPDEKVNKKDIESMVDLYKELMKKL
;
A
#
# COMPACT_ATOMS: atom_id res chain seq x y z
N PHE A 1 7.41 19.95 -10.58
CA PHE A 1 6.81 21.28 -10.81
C PHE A 1 7.34 22.20 -9.73
N ILE A 2 7.90 23.35 -10.08
CA ILE A 2 8.39 24.34 -9.09
C ILE A 2 7.67 25.64 -9.42
N ASP A 3 6.89 26.14 -8.48
CA ASP A 3 6.01 27.32 -8.66
C ASP A 3 6.63 28.58 -8.05
N PHE A 4 7.90 28.82 -8.33
CA PHE A 4 8.59 30.04 -7.91
C PHE A 4 9.77 30.37 -8.82
N ASP A 5 9.97 31.67 -9.05
CA ASP A 5 10.93 32.21 -10.04
C ASP A 5 12.36 32.40 -9.50
N ARG A 6 12.70 31.81 -8.35
CA ARG A 6 14.04 31.95 -7.76
C ARG A 6 14.96 30.79 -8.14
N ASP A 7 16.24 31.11 -8.26
CA ASP A 7 17.28 30.09 -8.34
C ASP A 7 17.29 29.22 -7.06
N ILE A 8 17.53 27.92 -7.26
CA ILE A 8 17.63 26.92 -6.20
C ILE A 8 19.06 26.44 -6.13
N GLU A 9 19.65 26.53 -4.95
CA GLU A 9 20.98 25.99 -4.73
C GLU A 9 20.99 24.47 -4.96
N ARG A 10 22.04 23.97 -5.61
CA ARG A 10 22.20 22.54 -5.89
C ARG A 10 22.21 21.75 -4.58
N GLY A 11 21.43 20.67 -4.54
CA GLY A 11 21.29 19.85 -3.33
C GLY A 11 20.23 20.34 -2.34
N THR A 12 19.52 21.43 -2.64
CA THR A 12 18.36 21.85 -1.82
C THR A 12 17.28 20.78 -1.88
N SER A 13 16.94 20.22 -0.72
CA SER A 13 15.78 19.34 -0.60
C SER A 13 14.48 20.11 -0.81
N LEU A 14 13.63 19.61 -1.69
CA LEU A 14 12.31 20.17 -1.95
C LEU A 14 11.24 19.26 -1.36
N ALA A 15 10.21 19.89 -0.81
CA ALA A 15 9.05 19.22 -0.23
C ALA A 15 7.80 20.02 -0.61
N PHE A 16 6.70 19.31 -0.83
CA PHE A 16 5.38 19.92 -0.94
C PHE A 16 4.95 20.44 0.42
N LYS A 17 4.42 21.66 0.44
CA LYS A 17 3.71 22.18 1.61
C LYS A 17 2.39 21.42 1.74
N VAL A 18 2.08 20.94 2.95
CA VAL A 18 0.83 20.23 3.21
C VAL A 18 -0.36 21.18 3.07
N ASP A 19 -1.31 20.78 2.23
CA ASP A 19 -2.64 21.38 2.07
C ASP A 19 -3.69 20.26 2.11
N PHE A 20 -4.09 19.91 3.34
CA PHE A 20 -5.03 18.82 3.59
C PHE A 20 -6.46 19.29 3.36
N ARG A 21 -7.15 18.59 2.47
CA ARG A 21 -8.52 18.89 2.04
C ARG A 21 -9.38 17.67 2.28
N ASP A 22 -10.47 17.88 3.02
CA ASP A 22 -11.40 16.84 3.41
C ASP A 22 -12.81 17.22 2.92
N SER A 23 -13.28 16.48 1.93
CA SER A 23 -14.61 16.65 1.33
C SER A 23 -15.53 15.50 1.74
N ASP A 24 -16.80 15.55 1.37
CA ASP A 24 -17.76 14.48 1.75
C ASP A 24 -17.31 13.09 1.26
N GLU A 25 -16.73 12.99 0.06
CA GLU A 25 -16.39 11.71 -0.58
C GLU A 25 -14.88 11.43 -0.67
N PHE A 26 -14.04 12.46 -0.58
CA PHE A 26 -12.60 12.34 -0.86
C PHE A 26 -11.74 13.03 0.19
N VAL A 27 -10.55 12.48 0.41
CA VAL A 27 -9.43 13.13 1.08
C VAL A 27 -8.38 13.48 0.03
N GLN A 28 -7.79 14.67 0.12
CA GLN A 28 -6.78 15.15 -0.80
C GLN A 28 -5.65 15.87 -0.06
N SER A 29 -4.40 15.53 -0.36
CA SER A 29 -3.20 16.14 0.23
C SER A 29 -1.97 15.71 -0.58
N CYS A 30 -0.81 16.30 -0.30
CA CYS A 30 0.45 15.64 -0.63
C CYS A 30 0.73 14.48 0.34
N TYR A 31 1.51 13.49 -0.14
CA TYR A 31 2.07 12.40 0.65
C TYR A 31 1.03 11.40 1.19
N MET A 32 -0.09 11.25 0.49
CA MET A 32 -1.00 10.13 0.69
C MET A 32 -0.25 8.83 0.43
N ASP A 33 0.52 8.76 -0.65
CA ASP A 33 1.51 7.72 -0.90
C ASP A 33 2.75 7.94 0.01
N ASN A 34 3.03 7.11 1.02
CA ASN A 34 2.22 6.02 1.59
C ASN A 34 1.80 6.29 3.05
N ARG A 35 1.49 7.54 3.41
CA ARG A 35 0.94 7.83 4.74
C ARG A 35 -0.44 7.21 4.95
N LEU A 36 -1.21 6.98 3.89
CA LEU A 36 -2.49 6.29 4.00
C LEU A 36 -2.31 4.82 4.39
N GLY A 37 -1.35 4.11 3.81
CA GLY A 37 -1.05 2.73 4.22
C GLY A 37 -0.48 2.67 5.64
N VAL A 38 0.31 3.66 6.07
CA VAL A 38 0.70 3.80 7.49
C VAL A 38 -0.54 3.97 8.38
N TRP A 39 -1.46 4.86 8.00
CA TRP A 39 -2.70 5.07 8.75
C TRP A 39 -3.56 3.79 8.81
N ASN A 40 -3.70 3.07 7.69
CA ASN A 40 -4.39 1.77 7.63
C ASN A 40 -3.79 0.78 8.64
N CYS A 41 -2.46 0.62 8.65
CA CYS A 41 -1.76 -0.23 9.61
C CYS A 41 -2.05 0.17 11.08
N LEU A 42 -2.10 1.48 11.37
CA LEU A 42 -2.44 1.97 12.72
C LEU A 42 -3.90 1.66 13.09
N GLU A 43 -4.85 1.75 12.16
CA GLU A 43 -6.24 1.36 12.39
C GLU A 43 -6.39 -0.14 12.65
N VAL A 44 -5.65 -0.98 11.92
CA VAL A 44 -5.61 -2.43 12.13
C VAL A 44 -5.01 -2.76 13.50
N ALA A 45 -3.93 -2.06 13.89
CA ALA A 45 -3.23 -2.24 15.17
C ALA A 45 -4.16 -2.11 16.39
N LYS A 46 -5.22 -1.31 16.30
CA LYS A 46 -6.20 -1.14 17.39
C LYS A 46 -6.90 -2.44 17.80
N THR A 47 -6.96 -3.42 16.90
CA THR A 47 -7.67 -4.69 17.11
C THR A 47 -6.80 -5.93 16.85
N LEU A 48 -5.54 -5.74 16.45
CA LEU A 48 -4.65 -6.84 16.10
C LEU A 48 -4.12 -7.52 17.37
N GLU A 49 -4.48 -8.78 17.57
CA GLU A 49 -3.97 -9.59 18.69
C GLU A 49 -2.67 -10.33 18.34
N ASN A 50 -2.60 -10.86 17.11
CA ASN A 50 -1.48 -11.69 16.65
C ASN A 50 -1.02 -11.21 15.27
N GLY A 51 0.22 -10.74 15.16
CA GLY A 51 0.80 -10.29 13.90
C GLY A 51 1.99 -9.36 14.11
N ILE A 52 2.62 -8.96 13.01
CA ILE A 52 3.73 -8.00 13.01
C ILE A 52 3.34 -6.87 12.07
N ILE A 53 3.43 -5.62 12.56
CA ILE A 53 3.28 -4.42 11.73
C ILE A 53 4.67 -3.85 11.49
N VAL A 54 4.97 -3.55 10.23
CA VAL A 54 6.27 -3.05 9.79
C VAL A 54 6.08 -1.70 9.14
N PHE A 55 6.79 -0.69 9.66
CA PHE A 55 6.94 0.60 9.00
C PHE A 55 8.34 0.66 8.40
N SER A 56 8.41 0.49 7.09
CA SER A 56 9.64 0.52 6.32
C SER A 56 9.98 1.95 5.87
N SER A 57 11.12 2.10 5.22
CA SER A 57 11.60 3.33 4.61
C SER A 57 12.36 3.03 3.32
N TRP A 58 12.45 4.05 2.48
CA TRP A 58 13.16 4.08 1.19
C TRP A 58 12.49 3.35 0.02
N GLU A 59 11.23 2.94 0.13
CA GLU A 59 10.44 2.34 -0.97
C GLU A 59 10.59 3.18 -2.25
N GLU A 60 10.30 4.48 -2.17
CA GLU A 60 10.36 5.47 -3.26
C GLU A 60 11.75 5.71 -3.88
N HIS A 61 12.78 5.13 -3.30
CA HIS A 61 14.17 5.19 -3.79
C HIS A 61 14.66 3.81 -4.27
N GLY A 62 13.75 2.87 -4.53
CA GLY A 62 14.03 1.50 -4.93
C GLY A 62 14.07 0.50 -3.77
N GLY A 63 13.48 0.87 -2.63
CA GLY A 63 13.50 0.10 -1.38
C GLY A 63 14.79 0.24 -0.60
N GLY A 64 14.88 -0.49 0.52
CA GLY A 64 16.15 -0.63 1.23
C GLY A 64 16.03 -1.21 2.63
N SER A 65 14.91 -0.99 3.30
CA SER A 65 14.70 -1.52 4.66
C SER A 65 14.05 -2.90 4.68
N VAL A 66 13.10 -3.15 3.77
CA VAL A 66 12.27 -4.37 3.79
C VAL A 66 13.07 -5.67 3.71
N GLY A 67 14.19 -5.70 2.98
CA GLY A 67 15.00 -6.91 2.81
C GLY A 67 15.59 -7.42 4.14
N TYR A 68 16.22 -6.54 4.92
CA TYR A 68 16.79 -6.96 6.21
C TYR A 68 15.71 -7.13 7.30
N LEU A 69 14.61 -6.37 7.22
CA LEU A 69 13.47 -6.55 8.12
C LEU A 69 12.80 -7.91 7.90
N GLY A 70 12.60 -8.29 6.64
CA GLY A 70 12.07 -9.60 6.26
C GLY A 70 12.96 -10.74 6.78
N ARG A 71 14.28 -10.64 6.59
CA ARG A 71 15.22 -11.61 7.16
C ARG A 71 15.06 -11.74 8.67
N PHE A 72 15.08 -10.61 9.40
CA PHE A 72 14.93 -10.61 10.86
C PHE A 72 13.61 -11.26 11.30
N ILE A 73 12.50 -10.96 10.61
CA ILE A 73 11.19 -11.50 10.93
C ILE A 73 11.14 -13.02 10.71
N GLN A 74 11.66 -13.51 9.59
CA GLN A 74 11.72 -14.96 9.33
C GLN A 74 12.61 -15.69 10.33
N GLU A 75 13.84 -15.20 10.54
CA GLU A 75 14.80 -15.86 11.44
C GLU A 75 14.31 -15.86 12.90
N LYS A 76 13.61 -14.81 13.34
CA LYS A 76 13.18 -14.66 14.74
C LYS A 76 11.79 -15.21 15.03
N TYR A 77 10.85 -15.09 14.10
CA TYR A 77 9.44 -15.41 14.33
C TYR A 77 8.88 -16.45 13.35
N GLY A 78 9.62 -16.85 12.32
CA GLY A 78 9.18 -17.84 11.33
C GLY A 78 8.03 -17.38 10.42
N VAL A 79 7.73 -16.07 10.41
CA VAL A 79 6.64 -15.49 9.60
C VAL A 79 7.13 -15.26 8.18
N MET A 80 6.46 -15.87 7.20
CA MET A 80 6.81 -15.81 5.76
C MET A 80 5.69 -15.26 4.88
N GLN A 81 4.59 -14.79 5.48
CA GLN A 81 3.43 -14.24 4.78
C GLN A 81 3.26 -12.77 5.14
N THR A 82 2.94 -11.92 4.17
CA THR A 82 2.74 -10.50 4.40
C THR A 82 1.74 -9.87 3.44
N LEU A 83 1.10 -8.80 3.90
CA LEU A 83 0.29 -7.90 3.09
C LEU A 83 1.04 -6.57 2.94
N ILE A 84 1.12 -6.04 1.72
CA ILE A 84 1.77 -4.75 1.45
C ILE A 84 0.68 -3.68 1.46
N SER A 85 0.65 -2.89 2.54
CA SER A 85 -0.32 -1.82 2.77
C SER A 85 0.19 -0.54 2.12
N ASP A 86 -0.31 -0.29 0.91
CA ASP A 86 0.15 0.82 0.09
C ASP A 86 -1.01 1.49 -0.66
N ILE A 87 -0.70 2.45 -1.52
CA ILE A 87 -1.66 3.09 -2.42
C ILE A 87 -1.43 2.62 -3.86
N THR A 88 -2.52 2.39 -4.59
CA THR A 88 -2.45 2.14 -6.04
C THR A 88 -3.13 3.26 -6.82
N TRP A 89 -3.20 3.13 -8.14
CA TRP A 89 -3.65 4.18 -9.04
C TRP A 89 -5.03 3.88 -9.61
N ILE A 90 -5.77 4.94 -9.92
CA ILE A 90 -6.97 4.82 -10.74
C ILE A 90 -6.58 4.42 -12.17
N THR A 91 -7.24 3.38 -12.67
CA THR A 91 -7.07 2.87 -14.04
C THR A 91 -8.43 2.62 -14.69
N LYS A 92 -8.43 2.03 -15.89
CA LYS A 92 -9.70 1.61 -16.53
C LYS A 92 -10.38 0.45 -15.78
N GLY A 93 -9.60 -0.34 -15.02
CA GLY A 93 -10.09 -1.51 -14.29
C GLY A 93 -10.30 -1.27 -12.80
N VAL A 94 -9.63 -0.26 -12.23
CA VAL A 94 -9.72 0.13 -10.82
C VAL A 94 -10.19 1.56 -10.73
N THR A 95 -11.33 1.80 -10.07
CA THR A 95 -12.00 3.10 -10.04
C THR A 95 -12.45 3.48 -8.62
N HIS A 96 -12.65 4.78 -8.38
CA HIS A 96 -13.03 5.28 -7.05
C HIS A 96 -14.36 4.72 -6.55
N GLY A 97 -14.42 4.48 -5.24
CA GLY A 97 -15.64 4.14 -4.51
C GLY A 97 -16.12 2.71 -4.69
N ASN A 98 -15.35 1.87 -5.38
CA ASN A 98 -15.65 0.45 -5.63
C ASN A 98 -14.83 -0.50 -4.73
N GLY A 99 -14.14 0.04 -3.74
CA GLY A 99 -13.32 -0.68 -2.78
C GLY A 99 -11.83 -0.65 -3.12
N CYS A 100 -11.00 -1.01 -2.14
CA CYS A 100 -9.57 -1.16 -2.31
C CYS A 100 -9.23 -2.22 -3.36
N ALA A 101 -8.07 -2.09 -3.99
CA ALA A 101 -7.57 -3.02 -4.97
C ALA A 101 -6.74 -4.11 -4.31
N ILE A 102 -6.99 -5.37 -4.68
CA ILE A 102 -6.07 -6.49 -4.45
C ILE A 102 -5.25 -6.66 -5.73
N SER A 103 -3.95 -6.42 -5.65
CA SER A 103 -3.08 -6.53 -6.82
C SER A 103 -2.70 -7.99 -7.09
N LEU A 104 -3.05 -8.46 -8.29
CA LEU A 104 -2.67 -9.79 -8.75
C LEU A 104 -1.22 -9.82 -9.26
N ARG A 105 -0.74 -8.69 -9.79
CA ARG A 105 0.65 -8.40 -10.14
C ARG A 105 0.82 -6.90 -10.42
N ASP A 106 2.05 -6.45 -10.20
CA ASP A 106 2.62 -5.21 -10.72
C ASP A 106 3.83 -5.57 -11.60
N SER A 107 4.98 -4.88 -11.46
CA SER A 107 6.25 -5.35 -12.03
C SER A 107 6.78 -6.65 -11.39
N GLY A 108 6.27 -7.01 -10.22
CA GLY A 108 6.47 -8.22 -9.45
C GLY A 108 5.30 -9.19 -9.61
N ILE A 109 5.53 -10.45 -9.23
CA ILE A 109 4.59 -11.55 -9.46
C ILE A 109 4.42 -12.31 -8.14
N PRO A 110 3.44 -11.92 -7.29
CA PRO A 110 3.18 -12.60 -6.05
C PRO A 110 2.75 -14.06 -6.28
N ARG A 111 2.97 -14.92 -5.28
CA ARG A 111 2.60 -16.33 -5.40
C ARG A 111 1.09 -16.47 -5.57
N LYS A 112 0.67 -16.96 -6.73
CA LYS A 112 -0.76 -17.14 -7.09
C LYS A 112 -1.59 -17.88 -6.04
N SER A 113 -1.03 -18.89 -5.36
CA SER A 113 -1.76 -19.61 -4.31
C SER A 113 -2.09 -18.74 -3.10
N TYR A 114 -1.19 -17.81 -2.73
CA TYR A 114 -1.41 -16.88 -1.63
C TYR A 114 -2.41 -15.79 -2.01
N VAL A 115 -2.26 -15.21 -3.20
CA VAL A 115 -3.23 -14.25 -3.76
C VAL A 115 -4.64 -14.86 -3.84
N ASN A 116 -4.76 -16.11 -4.32
CA ASN A 116 -6.04 -16.81 -4.36
C ASN A 116 -6.63 -17.06 -2.95
N LYS A 117 -5.80 -17.33 -1.93
CA LYS A 117 -6.24 -17.44 -0.53
C LYS A 117 -6.84 -16.12 -0.06
N ILE A 118 -6.16 -15.00 -0.33
CA ILE A 118 -6.61 -13.64 0.01
C ILE A 118 -7.94 -13.31 -0.68
N ILE A 119 -8.03 -13.52 -2.00
CA ILE A 119 -9.27 -13.28 -2.76
C ILE A 119 -10.43 -14.12 -2.23
N LYS A 120 -10.17 -15.37 -1.85
CA LYS A 120 -11.20 -16.22 -1.26
C LYS A 120 -11.72 -15.62 0.04
N ILE A 121 -10.83 -15.19 0.94
CA ILE A 121 -11.21 -14.54 2.21
C ILE A 121 -12.00 -13.25 1.94
N ALA A 122 -11.54 -12.41 1.00
CA ALA A 122 -12.20 -11.16 0.62
C ALA A 122 -13.62 -11.38 0.05
N LYS A 123 -13.81 -12.43 -0.76
CA LYS A 123 -15.14 -12.79 -1.27
C LYS A 123 -16.09 -13.27 -0.18
N GLU A 124 -15.58 -14.00 0.81
CA GLU A 124 -16.35 -14.51 1.93
C GLU A 124 -16.73 -13.44 2.96
N SER A 125 -16.02 -12.30 2.98
CA SER A 125 -16.28 -11.21 3.93
C SER A 125 -17.32 -10.19 3.46
N GLU A 126 -17.70 -10.24 2.17
CA GLU A 126 -18.61 -9.27 1.53
C GLU A 126 -18.12 -7.81 1.59
N ILE A 127 -16.82 -7.60 1.89
CA ILE A 127 -16.19 -6.27 1.86
C ILE A 127 -15.93 -5.89 0.40
N PRO A 128 -16.31 -4.68 -0.07
CA PRO A 128 -16.03 -4.25 -1.43
C PRO A 128 -14.53 -4.26 -1.74
N PHE A 129 -14.16 -4.84 -2.88
CA PHE A 129 -12.78 -4.81 -3.38
C PHE A 129 -12.76 -4.91 -4.91
N GLN A 130 -11.64 -4.49 -5.48
CA GLN A 130 -11.35 -4.57 -6.92
C GLN A 130 -10.16 -5.51 -7.15
N LEU A 131 -10.03 -6.05 -8.36
CA LEU A 131 -8.87 -6.82 -8.76
C LEU A 131 -8.04 -6.01 -9.75
N GLU A 132 -6.74 -5.96 -9.50
CA GLU A 132 -5.82 -5.18 -10.30
C GLU A 132 -4.79 -6.07 -11.00
N VAL A 133 -4.45 -5.69 -12.23
CA VAL A 133 -3.34 -6.26 -13.00
C VAL A 133 -2.61 -5.11 -13.67
N GLU A 134 -1.44 -4.76 -13.15
CA GLU A 134 -0.60 -3.70 -13.71
C GLU A 134 0.68 -4.27 -14.32
N ASP A 135 1.22 -3.56 -15.32
CA ASP A 135 2.51 -3.91 -15.91
C ASP A 135 3.70 -3.20 -15.24
N ALA A 136 3.43 -2.02 -14.68
CA ALA A 136 4.39 -1.18 -13.97
C ALA A 136 3.94 -0.99 -12.52
N GLY A 137 4.72 -0.21 -11.77
CA GLY A 137 4.55 -0.07 -10.32
C GLY A 137 5.45 -1.04 -9.56
N GLY A 138 5.71 -0.69 -8.31
CA GLY A 138 6.50 -1.47 -7.39
C GLY A 138 6.08 -1.13 -5.97
N SER A 139 6.45 -2.00 -5.05
CA SER A 139 6.21 -1.85 -3.64
C SER A 139 7.27 -2.62 -2.86
N ASP A 140 7.16 -2.59 -1.54
CA ASP A 140 7.94 -3.45 -0.66
C ASP A 140 7.79 -4.95 -0.97
N GLY A 141 6.69 -5.37 -1.61
CA GLY A 141 6.50 -6.73 -2.12
C GLY A 141 7.59 -7.13 -3.12
N ASN A 142 8.00 -6.21 -4.00
CA ASN A 142 9.06 -6.41 -4.98
C ASN A 142 10.42 -6.54 -4.27
N GLY A 143 10.64 -5.77 -3.20
CA GLY A 143 11.82 -5.87 -2.34
C GLY A 143 11.94 -7.23 -1.68
N LEU A 144 10.84 -7.75 -1.13
CA LEU A 144 10.79 -9.09 -0.54
C LEU A 144 10.97 -10.20 -1.60
N GLN A 145 10.33 -10.07 -2.75
CA GLN A 145 10.44 -11.04 -3.84
C GLN A 145 11.87 -11.17 -4.37
N LYS A 146 12.62 -10.08 -4.40
CA LYS A 146 14.03 -10.05 -4.86
C LYS A 146 15.02 -10.47 -3.76
N SER A 147 14.56 -10.72 -2.54
CA SER A 147 15.41 -11.10 -1.41
C SER A 147 15.78 -12.59 -1.45
N ASP A 148 16.80 -12.97 -0.67
CA ASP A 148 17.24 -14.37 -0.54
C ASP A 148 16.27 -15.24 0.29
N PHE A 149 15.24 -14.64 0.89
CA PHE A 149 14.28 -15.33 1.75
C PHE A 149 12.91 -15.48 1.03
N PRO A 150 12.25 -16.65 1.14
CA PRO A 150 10.99 -16.88 0.47
C PRO A 150 9.86 -16.13 1.17
N TRP A 151 9.16 -15.25 0.45
CA TRP A 151 7.98 -14.54 0.95
C TRP A 151 6.75 -14.80 0.10
N ASP A 152 5.64 -15.11 0.77
CA ASP A 152 4.31 -14.96 0.21
C ASP A 152 3.84 -13.55 0.52
N TRP A 153 3.69 -12.72 -0.52
CA TRP A 153 3.26 -11.34 -0.38
C TRP A 153 2.06 -11.07 -1.28
N CYS A 154 1.27 -10.07 -0.92
CA CYS A 154 0.20 -9.54 -1.76
C CYS A 154 -0.01 -8.07 -1.43
N PHE A 155 -0.06 -7.24 -2.46
CA PHE A 155 -0.37 -5.84 -2.33
C PHE A 155 -1.88 -5.64 -2.24
N VAL A 156 -2.30 -4.82 -1.28
CA VAL A 156 -3.69 -4.37 -1.14
C VAL A 156 -3.67 -2.88 -0.84
N GLY A 157 -4.29 -2.07 -1.69
CA GLY A 157 -4.20 -0.61 -1.58
C GLY A 157 -5.43 0.13 -2.08
N SER A 158 -5.70 1.29 -1.52
CA SER A 158 -6.76 2.18 -2.03
C SER A 158 -6.28 2.82 -3.34
N PRO A 159 -7.13 2.97 -4.37
CA PRO A 159 -6.74 3.67 -5.58
C PRO A 159 -6.79 5.18 -5.42
N GLU A 160 -5.82 5.88 -6.03
CA GLU A 160 -5.71 7.33 -6.00
C GLU A 160 -5.58 7.98 -7.38
N ASP A 161 -5.92 9.27 -7.44
CA ASP A 161 -5.57 10.18 -8.52
C ASP A 161 -4.37 11.06 -8.14
N ASN A 162 -3.68 11.59 -9.15
CA ASN A 162 -2.58 12.55 -9.02
C ASN A 162 -1.40 12.05 -8.18
N VAL A 163 -1.02 10.79 -8.39
CA VAL A 163 0.10 10.11 -7.75
C VAL A 163 1.38 10.95 -7.79
N HIS A 164 2.10 11.00 -6.67
CA HIS A 164 3.37 11.71 -6.48
C HIS A 164 3.29 13.21 -6.74
N SER A 165 2.16 13.81 -6.36
CA SER A 165 1.86 15.22 -6.58
C SER A 165 1.42 15.92 -5.28
N PRO A 166 1.33 17.27 -5.26
CA PRO A 166 0.78 17.96 -4.11
C PRO A 166 -0.74 17.78 -3.93
N ASP A 167 -1.40 17.12 -4.89
CA ASP A 167 -2.85 17.05 -5.06
C ASP A 167 -3.37 15.61 -5.10
N GLU A 168 -2.65 14.64 -4.51
CA GLU A 168 -3.06 13.23 -4.42
C GLU A 168 -4.44 13.11 -3.76
N LYS A 169 -5.33 12.31 -4.36
CA LYS A 169 -6.75 12.25 -4.02
C LYS A 169 -7.26 10.82 -3.94
N VAL A 170 -7.85 10.47 -2.79
CA VAL A 170 -8.35 9.11 -2.49
C VAL A 170 -9.81 9.16 -2.04
N ASN A 171 -10.63 8.22 -2.51
CA ASN A 171 -12.03 8.11 -2.08
C ASN A 171 -12.13 7.49 -0.68
N LYS A 172 -12.98 8.06 0.18
CA LYS A 172 -13.15 7.61 1.57
C LYS A 172 -13.68 6.18 1.68
N LYS A 173 -14.56 5.75 0.77
CA LYS A 173 -15.10 4.37 0.80
C LYS A 173 -14.02 3.33 0.50
N ASP A 174 -13.06 3.69 -0.35
CA ASP A 174 -11.95 2.80 -0.67
C ASP A 174 -11.02 2.65 0.54
N ILE A 175 -10.74 3.77 1.23
CA ILE A 175 -9.99 3.80 2.50
C ILE A 175 -10.68 2.91 3.56
N GLU A 176 -11.99 3.08 3.75
CA GLU A 176 -12.78 2.28 4.70
C GLU A 176 -12.71 0.79 4.37
N SER A 177 -12.93 0.44 3.10
CA SER A 177 -12.85 -0.96 2.65
C SER A 177 -11.46 -1.57 2.83
N MET A 178 -10.40 -0.77 2.67
CA MET A 178 -9.02 -1.20 2.90
C MET A 178 -8.83 -1.60 4.37
N VAL A 179 -9.23 -0.73 5.30
CA VAL A 179 -9.12 -1.01 6.75
C VAL A 179 -9.91 -2.25 7.14
N ASP A 180 -11.14 -2.37 6.67
CA ASP A 180 -11.99 -3.51 6.98
C ASP A 180 -11.43 -4.81 6.41
N LEU A 181 -10.95 -4.78 5.16
CA LEU A 181 -10.35 -5.94 4.52
C LEU A 181 -9.07 -6.38 5.24
N TYR A 182 -8.19 -5.46 5.63
CA TYR A 182 -7.00 -5.80 6.40
C TYR A 182 -7.34 -6.42 7.76
N LYS A 183 -8.32 -5.87 8.49
CA LYS A 183 -8.78 -6.45 9.77
C LYS A 183 -9.30 -7.87 9.59
N GLU A 184 -9.99 -8.15 8.49
CA GLU A 184 -10.50 -9.48 8.19
C GLU A 184 -9.38 -10.45 7.77
N LEU A 185 -8.49 -10.02 6.88
CA LEU A 185 -7.35 -10.82 6.43
C LEU A 185 -6.44 -11.20 7.60
N MET A 186 -6.09 -10.25 8.47
CA MET A 186 -5.21 -10.51 9.61
C MET A 186 -5.78 -11.51 10.61
N LYS A 187 -7.11 -11.70 10.68
CA LYS A 187 -7.73 -12.73 11.52
C LYS A 187 -7.68 -14.14 10.92
N LYS A 188 -7.57 -14.24 9.58
CA LYS A 188 -7.75 -15.48 8.82
C LYS A 188 -6.47 -15.99 8.15
N LEU A 189 -5.41 -15.18 8.12
CA LEU A 189 -4.15 -15.53 7.48
C LEU A 189 -3.27 -16.42 8.36
#